data_AF-A0A9P8I5Z2-F1
#
_entry.id   AF-A0A9P8I5Z2-F1
#
_cell.length_a   1.000
_cell.length_b   1.000
_cell.length_c   1.000
_cell.angle_alpha   90.00
_cell.angle_beta   90.00
_cell.angle_gamma   90.00
#
_symmetry.space_group_name_H-M   'P 1'
#
loop_
_entity.id
_entity.type
_entity.pdbx_description
1 polymer ?
#
loop_
_entity_poly.entity_id
_entity_poly.type
_entity_poly.pdbx_seq_one_letter_code
_entity_poly.pdbx_strand_id
1 'polypeptide(L)'
;MAVHTSALQALKLVQLKNIAVKCGINSSGTKSILASRIFSEIAVTNPPFPEDAIPIATATVTPSSIAAKQNKQKTIGHSSRATRVLSIDMGIRNLAYCILDNPSWKKHTKSTIPSLIAWKRIAISPRPHASPLDSAKETFEPQAYASLAYLLTQTLLSYRPTLVLIERQRYRSAGSSAVQEWTVRVNMFEGMLYAVLHTLQVEGRWSGLVRGVAPGKVGAFWVKGTGNGTAKTSRTAKWRNKTAKIDLVGKWLETGGSGVLTMYTDESNQTAEAFLERWKGRKKGKRSVLQRADDTDVATKEGAGEKLHKLDDLADCLLQGLAWIRWEENKLKILAGGVTALEELVI
;
A
#
# COMPACT_ATOMS: atom_id res chain seq x y z
N MET A 1 -18.23 25.21 1.58
CA MET A 1 -17.41 26.18 0.82
C MET A 1 -16.36 25.39 0.06
N ALA A 2 -16.29 25.52 -1.26
CA ALA A 2 -15.26 24.86 -2.06
C ALA A 2 -13.86 25.32 -1.62
N VAL A 3 -12.86 24.45 -1.74
CA VAL A 3 -11.47 24.79 -1.43
C VAL A 3 -11.00 25.83 -2.44
N HIS A 4 -10.68 27.04 -1.99
CA HIS A 4 -10.05 28.05 -2.83
C HIS A 4 -8.56 28.19 -2.48
N THR A 5 -7.73 28.41 -3.49
CA THR A 5 -6.28 28.62 -3.31
C THR A 5 -5.97 29.74 -2.31
N SER A 6 -6.80 30.79 -2.28
CA SER A 6 -6.70 31.90 -1.33
C SER A 6 -6.83 31.46 0.13
N ALA A 7 -7.75 30.53 0.43
CA ALA A 7 -7.95 29.98 1.77
C ALA A 7 -6.70 29.18 2.24
N LEU A 8 -6.08 28.41 1.34
CA LEU A 8 -4.83 27.71 1.64
C LEU A 8 -3.66 28.68 1.84
N GLN A 9 -3.61 29.77 1.07
CA GLN A 9 -2.58 30.81 1.23
C GLN A 9 -2.68 31.57 2.55
N ALA A 10 -3.84 31.62 3.21
CA ALA A 10 -3.97 32.21 4.54
C ALA A 10 -3.28 31.39 5.64
N LEU A 11 -3.10 30.08 5.43
CA LEU A 11 -2.58 29.16 6.46
C LEU A 11 -1.08 29.32 6.71
N LYS A 12 -0.64 29.00 7.94
CA LYS A 12 0.79 28.90 8.28
C LYS A 12 1.42 27.69 7.56
N LEU A 13 2.71 27.76 7.27
CA LEU A 13 3.44 26.67 6.60
C LEU A 13 3.30 25.32 7.33
N VAL A 14 3.29 25.34 8.68
CA VAL A 14 3.10 24.14 9.49
C VAL A 14 1.71 23.52 9.27
N GLN A 15 0.66 24.34 9.16
CA GLN A 15 -0.70 23.86 8.88
C GLN A 15 -0.76 23.21 7.48
N LEU A 16 -0.16 23.85 6.47
CA LEU A 16 -0.07 23.28 5.12
C LEU A 16 0.69 21.94 5.10
N LYS A 17 1.79 21.83 5.84
CA LYS A 17 2.53 20.56 5.97
C LYS A 17 1.68 19.47 6.60
N ASN A 18 0.90 19.81 7.63
CA ASN A 18 -0.01 18.86 8.27
C ASN A 18 -1.11 18.39 7.31
N ILE A 19 -1.72 19.32 6.55
CA ILE A 19 -2.72 18.98 5.53
C ILE A 19 -2.11 18.07 4.47
N ALA A 20 -0.91 18.41 3.97
CA ALA A 20 -0.23 17.60 2.98
C ALA A 20 0.04 16.18 3.48
N VAL A 21 0.53 16.02 4.71
CA VAL A 21 0.73 14.69 5.32
C VAL A 21 -0.59 13.93 5.46
N LYS A 22 -1.66 14.60 5.95
CA LYS A 22 -3.00 14.01 6.08
C LYS A 22 -3.63 13.61 4.74
N CYS A 23 -3.21 14.20 3.64
CA CYS A 23 -3.71 13.94 2.29
C CYS A 23 -2.75 13.12 1.42
N GLY A 24 -1.63 12.63 1.97
CA GLY A 24 -0.63 11.91 1.18
C GLY A 24 0.12 12.74 0.15
N ILE A 25 0.08 14.08 0.26
CA ILE A 25 0.71 15.04 -0.65
C ILE A 25 2.14 15.33 -0.17
N ASN A 26 3.06 15.60 -1.11
CA ASN A 26 4.42 15.98 -0.76
C ASN A 26 4.42 17.29 0.06
N SER A 27 4.95 17.24 1.29
CA SER A 27 4.96 18.36 2.25
C SER A 27 6.19 19.27 2.17
N SER A 28 7.09 19.04 1.21
CA SER A 28 8.28 19.88 0.98
C SER A 28 7.99 21.10 0.11
N GLY A 29 8.79 22.16 0.27
CA GLY A 29 8.73 23.39 -0.53
C GLY A 29 8.32 24.62 0.27
N THR A 30 8.23 25.76 -0.43
CA THR A 30 7.77 27.04 0.12
C THR A 30 6.26 27.01 0.38
N LYS A 31 5.76 27.98 1.15
CA LYS A 31 4.33 28.12 1.46
C LYS A 31 3.46 28.20 0.20
N SER A 32 3.86 29.00 -0.78
CA SER A 32 3.11 29.18 -2.04
C SER A 32 3.06 27.91 -2.87
N ILE A 33 4.20 27.25 -3.05
CA ILE A 33 4.30 25.98 -3.81
C ILE A 33 3.47 24.90 -3.12
N LEU A 34 3.55 24.80 -1.80
CA LEU A 34 2.82 23.78 -1.06
C LEU A 34 1.30 24.01 -1.11
N ALA A 35 0.84 25.27 -0.97
CA ALA A 35 -0.58 25.61 -1.10
C ALA A 35 -1.12 25.29 -2.50
N SER A 36 -0.38 25.64 -3.56
CA SER A 36 -0.76 25.34 -4.94
C SER A 36 -0.81 23.83 -5.22
N ARG A 37 0.16 23.06 -4.70
CA ARG A 37 0.16 21.60 -4.82
C ARG A 37 -1.04 20.97 -4.11
N ILE A 38 -1.34 21.42 -2.89
CA ILE A 38 -2.50 20.92 -2.12
C ILE A 38 -3.79 21.19 -2.87
N PHE A 39 -3.98 22.42 -3.36
CA PHE A 39 -5.15 22.77 -4.16
C PHE A 39 -5.28 21.87 -5.39
N SER A 40 -4.21 21.72 -6.17
CA SER A 40 -4.24 20.95 -7.43
C SER A 40 -4.58 19.48 -7.20
N GLU A 41 -3.98 18.84 -6.19
CA GLU A 41 -4.26 17.43 -5.91
C GLU A 41 -5.65 17.20 -5.30
N ILE A 42 -6.16 18.13 -4.50
CA ILE A 42 -7.53 18.04 -3.95
C ILE A 42 -8.57 18.31 -5.04
N ALA A 43 -8.34 19.30 -5.91
CA ALA A 43 -9.27 19.67 -6.98
C ALA A 43 -9.47 18.54 -8.01
N VAL A 44 -8.42 17.75 -8.25
CA VAL A 44 -8.45 16.59 -9.15
C VAL A 44 -8.77 15.29 -8.40
N THR A 45 -9.04 15.36 -7.08
CA THR A 45 -9.52 14.19 -6.33
C THR A 45 -10.95 13.91 -6.75
N ASN A 46 -11.08 13.11 -7.80
CA ASN A 46 -12.26 12.33 -8.01
C ASN A 46 -12.12 11.06 -7.16
N PRO A 47 -13.19 10.60 -6.51
CA PRO A 47 -13.24 9.20 -6.10
C PRO A 47 -12.79 8.33 -7.28
N PRO A 48 -12.07 7.22 -7.06
CA PRO A 48 -11.60 6.33 -8.13
C PRO A 48 -12.79 5.55 -8.72
N PHE A 49 -13.76 6.28 -9.27
CA PHE A 49 -14.78 5.81 -10.15
C PHE A 49 -14.21 6.01 -11.56
N PRO A 50 -13.86 4.95 -12.29
CA PRO A 50 -14.18 5.00 -13.70
C PRO A 50 -15.70 5.17 -13.78
N GLU A 51 -16.19 6.40 -13.93
CA GLU A 51 -17.35 6.57 -14.79
C GLU A 51 -16.90 6.02 -16.14
N ASP A 52 -17.57 4.94 -16.55
CA ASP A 52 -17.36 4.26 -17.82
C ASP A 52 -15.99 3.59 -17.98
N ALA A 53 -15.83 2.42 -17.36
CA ALA A 53 -14.92 1.43 -17.91
C ALA A 53 -15.42 1.10 -19.32
N ILE A 54 -14.64 1.53 -20.33
CA ILE A 54 -14.83 1.23 -21.75
C ILE A 54 -15.26 -0.24 -21.88
N PRO A 55 -16.35 -0.56 -22.61
CA PRO A 55 -16.76 -1.94 -22.79
C PRO A 55 -15.58 -2.71 -23.37
N ILE A 56 -15.17 -3.77 -22.66
CA ILE A 56 -14.22 -4.76 -23.17
C ILE A 56 -14.88 -5.33 -24.42
N ALA A 57 -14.51 -4.80 -25.58
CA ALA A 57 -14.77 -5.46 -26.84
C ALA A 57 -13.98 -6.76 -26.77
N THR A 58 -14.68 -7.87 -26.54
CA THR A 58 -14.16 -9.19 -26.84
C THR A 58 -13.79 -9.18 -28.30
N ALA A 59 -12.50 -9.00 -28.60
CA ALA A 59 -11.95 -9.15 -29.94
C ALA A 59 -11.98 -10.64 -30.31
N THR A 60 -13.15 -11.15 -30.64
CA THR A 60 -13.28 -12.34 -31.47
C THR A 60 -13.03 -11.90 -32.91
N VAL A 61 -11.83 -12.15 -33.38
CA VAL A 61 -11.51 -12.15 -34.81
C VAL A 61 -12.30 -13.30 -35.44
N THR A 62 -13.23 -13.00 -36.35
CA THR A 62 -13.46 -13.77 -37.60
C THR A 62 -14.49 -13.08 -38.51
N PRO A 63 -14.42 -13.32 -39.84
CA PRO A 63 -14.89 -12.36 -40.85
C PRO A 63 -16.31 -12.61 -41.38
N SER A 64 -16.88 -11.52 -41.90
CA SER A 64 -17.86 -11.45 -43.00
C SER A 64 -19.34 -11.84 -42.77
N SER A 65 -20.18 -10.83 -43.00
CA SER A 65 -21.54 -10.82 -43.59
C SER A 65 -22.62 -11.75 -43.06
N ILE A 66 -23.71 -11.16 -42.54
CA ILE A 66 -25.09 -11.16 -43.09
C ILE A 66 -26.06 -10.61 -42.01
N ALA A 67 -27.01 -9.80 -42.45
CA ALA A 67 -27.99 -9.07 -41.64
C ALA A 67 -28.90 -9.97 -40.76
N ALA A 68 -29.18 -9.54 -39.51
CA ALA A 68 -30.44 -9.84 -38.83
C ALA A 68 -30.67 -8.96 -37.57
N LYS A 69 -31.79 -8.22 -37.62
CA LYS A 69 -32.77 -7.92 -36.55
C LYS A 69 -32.27 -7.42 -35.18
N GLN A 70 -32.59 -6.14 -34.94
CA GLN A 70 -32.56 -5.48 -33.63
C GLN A 70 -33.45 -6.22 -32.61
N ASN A 71 -32.86 -6.70 -31.53
CA ASN A 71 -33.58 -7.08 -30.33
C ASN A 71 -33.18 -6.12 -29.19
N LYS A 72 -34.14 -5.39 -28.64
CA LYS A 72 -33.96 -4.46 -27.51
C LYS A 72 -33.59 -5.27 -26.27
N GLN A 73 -32.29 -5.41 -26.01
CA GLN A 73 -31.79 -6.01 -24.78
C GLN A 73 -31.82 -4.96 -23.67
N LYS A 74 -32.66 -5.21 -22.65
CA LYS A 74 -32.75 -4.45 -21.39
C LYS A 74 -31.34 -4.21 -20.84
N THR A 75 -30.92 -2.96 -20.81
CA THR A 75 -29.69 -2.52 -20.14
C THR A 75 -29.82 -2.77 -18.64
N ILE A 76 -29.19 -3.84 -18.15
CA ILE A 76 -29.01 -4.06 -16.72
C ILE A 76 -28.10 -2.93 -16.21
N GLY A 77 -28.65 -2.06 -15.36
CA GLY A 77 -27.92 -0.95 -14.75
C GLY A 77 -26.67 -1.45 -14.04
N HIS A 78 -25.50 -0.97 -14.48
CA HIS A 78 -24.22 -1.35 -13.90
C HIS A 78 -24.00 -0.58 -12.58
N SER A 79 -24.08 -1.32 -11.47
CA SER A 79 -23.77 -0.81 -10.13
C SER A 79 -22.31 -0.34 -10.04
N SER A 80 -22.10 0.89 -9.53
CA SER A 80 -20.78 1.49 -9.29
C SER A 80 -19.89 0.52 -8.49
N ARG A 81 -18.80 0.05 -9.11
CA ARG A 81 -17.94 -0.98 -8.52
C ARG A 81 -17.18 -0.44 -7.31
N ALA A 82 -17.17 -1.22 -6.21
CA ALA A 82 -16.37 -0.92 -5.02
C ALA A 82 -14.88 -0.79 -5.39
N THR A 83 -14.18 0.19 -4.82
CA THR A 83 -12.73 0.28 -5.00
C THR A 83 -12.05 -0.85 -4.25
N ARG A 84 -11.32 -1.66 -5.00
CA ARG A 84 -10.47 -2.72 -4.47
C ARG A 84 -9.01 -2.31 -4.64
N VAL A 85 -8.34 -2.07 -3.52
CA VAL A 85 -6.96 -1.61 -3.44
C VAL A 85 -6.04 -2.80 -3.24
N LEU A 86 -5.14 -3.03 -4.20
CA LEU A 86 -3.98 -3.88 -4.03
C LEU A 86 -2.80 -2.99 -3.61
N SER A 87 -2.23 -3.23 -2.42
CA SER A 87 -1.06 -2.53 -1.93
C SER A 87 0.13 -3.47 -1.88
N ILE A 88 1.22 -3.09 -2.56
CA ILE A 88 2.45 -3.88 -2.69
C ILE A 88 3.59 -3.12 -2.00
N ASP A 89 4.27 -3.81 -1.08
CA ASP A 89 5.59 -3.44 -0.58
C ASP A 89 6.65 -4.29 -1.31
N MET A 90 7.57 -3.60 -1.97
CA MET A 90 8.47 -4.21 -2.95
C MET A 90 9.62 -4.97 -2.29
N GLY A 91 9.90 -6.17 -2.81
CA GLY A 91 11.05 -6.97 -2.42
C GLY A 91 11.15 -8.23 -3.30
N ILE A 92 12.34 -8.82 -3.41
CA ILE A 92 12.51 -10.07 -4.17
C ILE A 92 12.34 -11.29 -3.26
N ARG A 93 12.84 -11.21 -2.03
CA ARG A 93 12.77 -12.30 -1.02
C ARG A 93 11.63 -12.13 -0.03
N ASN A 94 10.98 -10.99 -0.07
CA ASN A 94 10.08 -10.50 0.97
C ASN A 94 9.00 -9.59 0.39
N LEU A 95 8.60 -9.80 -0.87
CA LEU A 95 7.46 -9.07 -1.42
C LEU A 95 6.26 -9.28 -0.51
N ALA A 96 5.64 -8.20 -0.07
CA ALA A 96 4.42 -8.28 0.71
C ALA A 96 3.31 -7.53 0.00
N TYR A 97 2.10 -8.06 0.07
CA TYR A 97 0.94 -7.38 -0.47
C TYR A 97 -0.30 -7.59 0.38
N CYS A 98 -1.23 -6.65 0.30
CA CYS A 98 -2.57 -6.81 0.82
C CYS A 98 -3.62 -6.37 -0.19
N ILE A 99 -4.83 -6.92 -0.06
CA ILE A 99 -6.02 -6.54 -0.82
C ILE A 99 -7.04 -5.98 0.15
N LEU A 100 -7.49 -4.75 -0.09
CA LEU A 100 -8.48 -4.04 0.72
C LEU A 100 -9.70 -3.70 -0.14
N ASP A 101 -10.89 -4.05 0.33
CA ASP A 101 -12.14 -3.49 -0.20
C ASP A 101 -12.58 -2.34 0.70
N ASN A 102 -12.79 -1.15 0.11
CA ASN A 102 -13.34 -0.03 0.85
C ASN A 102 -14.84 0.13 0.59
N PRO A 103 -15.73 -0.09 1.58
CA PRO A 103 -17.15 0.12 1.41
C PRO A 103 -17.53 1.59 1.32
N SER A 104 -16.77 2.52 1.94
CA SER A 104 -17.09 3.96 2.08
C SER A 104 -17.40 4.70 0.78
N TRP A 105 -17.05 4.14 -0.37
CA TRP A 105 -17.26 4.75 -1.68
C TRP A 105 -18.45 4.15 -2.44
N LYS A 106 -19.27 3.31 -1.80
CA LYS A 106 -20.58 2.90 -2.31
C LYS A 106 -21.65 3.88 -1.82
N LYS A 107 -22.54 4.33 -2.71
CA LYS A 107 -23.60 5.31 -2.43
C LYS A 107 -24.61 4.92 -1.33
N HIS A 108 -24.56 3.69 -0.78
CA HIS A 108 -25.56 3.16 0.17
C HIS A 108 -25.00 2.30 1.33
N THR A 109 -23.69 2.35 1.63
CA THR A 109 -23.14 1.55 2.74
C THR A 109 -23.04 2.33 4.04
N LYS A 110 -23.57 1.75 5.13
CA LYS A 110 -23.40 2.28 6.49
C LYS A 110 -22.00 2.03 7.07
N SER A 111 -21.27 1.05 6.55
CA SER A 111 -19.90 0.75 6.98
C SER A 111 -18.90 1.60 6.21
N THR A 112 -17.99 2.23 6.94
CA THR A 112 -16.84 2.97 6.40
C THR A 112 -15.51 2.25 6.62
N ILE A 113 -15.57 1.01 7.13
CA ILE A 113 -14.39 0.27 7.57
C ILE A 113 -13.93 -0.63 6.43
N PRO A 114 -12.68 -0.50 5.95
CA PRO A 114 -12.13 -1.39 4.95
C PRO A 114 -12.14 -2.86 5.39
N SER A 115 -12.27 -3.76 4.40
CA SER A 115 -12.21 -5.20 4.58
C SER A 115 -10.93 -5.76 3.98
N LEU A 116 -10.14 -6.49 4.76
CA LEU A 116 -8.93 -7.18 4.33
C LEU A 116 -9.31 -8.51 3.67
N ILE A 117 -9.05 -8.60 2.37
CA ILE A 117 -9.40 -9.78 1.54
C ILE A 117 -8.24 -10.77 1.47
N ALA A 118 -7.02 -10.27 1.37
CA ALA A 118 -5.81 -11.06 1.31
C ALA A 118 -4.66 -10.28 1.93
N TRP A 119 -3.73 -10.98 2.56
CA TRP A 119 -2.53 -10.38 3.16
C TRP A 119 -1.42 -11.43 3.13
N LYS A 120 -0.40 -11.23 2.31
CA LYS A 120 0.65 -12.24 2.12
C LYS A 120 2.02 -11.63 2.06
N ARG A 121 3.00 -12.45 2.42
CA ARG A 121 4.42 -12.23 2.19
C ARG A 121 4.97 -13.41 1.42
N ILE A 122 5.55 -13.14 0.25
CA ILE A 122 6.06 -14.15 -0.68
C ILE A 122 7.52 -13.87 -1.05
N ALA A 123 8.24 -14.91 -1.46
CA ALA A 123 9.54 -14.80 -2.08
C ALA A 123 9.38 -15.05 -3.58
N ILE A 124 9.76 -14.07 -4.39
CA ILE A 124 9.72 -14.13 -5.86
C ILE A 124 10.81 -15.06 -6.37
N SER A 125 12.00 -14.98 -5.78
CA SER A 125 13.06 -15.97 -5.97
C SER A 125 13.35 -16.64 -4.64
N PRO A 126 13.04 -17.94 -4.48
CA PRO A 126 13.33 -18.68 -3.26
C PRO A 126 14.85 -18.80 -3.04
N ARG A 127 15.26 -18.97 -1.78
CA ARG A 127 16.67 -19.18 -1.46
C ARG A 127 17.07 -20.61 -1.84
N PRO A 128 18.30 -20.84 -2.32
CA PRO A 128 18.79 -22.16 -2.73
C PRO A 128 18.92 -23.20 -1.59
N HIS A 129 18.52 -22.88 -0.35
CA HIS A 129 18.56 -23.79 0.80
C HIS A 129 17.17 -24.05 1.42
N ALA A 130 16.08 -23.70 0.74
CA ALA A 130 14.73 -23.94 1.25
C ALA A 130 14.33 -25.43 1.23
N SER A 131 15.02 -26.27 0.46
CA SER A 131 14.89 -27.74 0.45
C SER A 131 16.13 -28.37 -0.21
N PRO A 132 16.67 -29.51 0.29
CA PRO A 132 17.82 -30.19 -0.32
C PRO A 132 17.57 -30.69 -1.75
N LEU A 133 16.30 -30.76 -2.17
CA LEU A 133 15.86 -31.24 -3.48
C LEU A 133 15.66 -30.12 -4.53
N ASP A 134 15.53 -28.86 -4.11
CA ASP A 134 15.31 -27.71 -5.00
C ASP A 134 16.58 -26.85 -5.08
N SER A 135 17.53 -27.32 -5.88
CA SER A 135 18.79 -26.62 -6.18
C SER A 135 18.65 -25.45 -7.16
N ALA A 136 17.43 -24.91 -7.34
CA ALA A 136 17.21 -23.74 -8.16
C ALA A 136 17.97 -22.55 -7.56
N LYS A 137 19.15 -22.25 -8.12
CA LYS A 137 19.93 -21.07 -7.78
C LYS A 137 19.06 -19.84 -7.91
N GLU A 138 19.15 -18.95 -6.93
CA GLU A 138 18.53 -17.63 -7.01
C GLU A 138 19.04 -16.94 -8.28
N THR A 139 18.11 -16.62 -9.19
CA THR A 139 18.42 -15.99 -10.46
C THR A 139 17.96 -14.54 -10.45
N PHE A 140 18.78 -13.68 -11.05
CA PHE A 140 18.52 -12.26 -11.23
C PHE A 140 18.49 -11.89 -12.71
N GLU A 141 18.39 -12.91 -13.58
CA GLU A 141 18.36 -12.73 -15.02
C GLU A 141 17.09 -11.99 -15.46
N PRO A 142 17.20 -10.99 -16.35
CA PRO A 142 16.04 -10.21 -16.78
C PRO A 142 14.91 -11.06 -17.35
N GLN A 143 15.24 -12.13 -18.09
CA GLN A 143 14.26 -13.05 -18.66
C GLN A 143 13.44 -13.75 -17.57
N ALA A 144 14.10 -14.26 -16.53
CA ALA A 144 13.42 -14.92 -15.42
C ALA A 144 12.53 -13.93 -14.64
N TYR A 145 13.02 -12.70 -14.41
CA TYR A 145 12.25 -11.66 -13.73
C TYR A 145 11.02 -11.25 -14.53
N ALA A 146 11.12 -11.16 -15.86
CA ALA A 146 9.99 -10.84 -16.72
C ALA A 146 8.89 -11.91 -16.61
N SER A 147 9.25 -13.20 -16.66
CA SER A 147 8.30 -14.30 -16.47
C SER A 147 7.65 -14.28 -15.09
N LEU A 148 8.44 -14.06 -14.03
CA LEU A 148 7.92 -13.98 -12.66
C LEU A 148 7.02 -12.76 -12.44
N ALA A 149 7.36 -11.61 -13.02
CA ALA A 149 6.54 -10.39 -12.95
C ALA A 149 5.18 -10.61 -13.64
N TYR A 150 5.16 -11.29 -14.79
CA TYR A 150 3.92 -11.66 -15.48
C TYR A 150 3.06 -12.60 -14.63
N LEU A 151 3.61 -13.72 -14.15
CA LEU A 151 2.88 -14.69 -13.32
C LEU A 151 2.36 -14.09 -12.01
N LEU A 152 3.17 -13.27 -11.34
CA LEU A 152 2.76 -12.53 -10.17
C LEU A 152 1.58 -11.61 -10.49
N THR A 153 1.66 -10.86 -11.60
CA THR A 153 0.59 -9.96 -12.02
C THR A 153 -0.71 -10.73 -12.29
N GLN A 154 -0.66 -11.88 -12.94
CA GLN A 154 -1.85 -12.73 -13.14
C GLN A 154 -2.48 -13.14 -11.80
N THR A 155 -1.64 -13.55 -10.84
CA THR A 155 -2.10 -13.90 -9.48
C THR A 155 -2.73 -12.70 -8.78
N LEU A 156 -2.07 -11.54 -8.81
CA LEU A 156 -2.53 -10.32 -8.15
C LEU A 156 -3.80 -9.76 -8.79
N LEU A 157 -3.93 -9.83 -10.11
CA LEU A 157 -5.11 -9.39 -10.84
C LEU A 157 -6.29 -10.36 -10.73
N SER A 158 -6.09 -11.60 -10.29
CA SER A 158 -7.18 -12.53 -9.97
C SER A 158 -8.08 -12.01 -8.85
N TYR A 159 -7.52 -11.21 -7.92
CA TYR A 159 -8.29 -10.49 -6.92
C TYR A 159 -9.10 -9.32 -7.52
N ARG A 160 -8.98 -9.04 -8.82
CA ARG A 160 -9.66 -7.98 -9.57
C ARG A 160 -9.55 -6.58 -8.93
N PRO A 161 -8.32 -6.11 -8.58
CA PRO A 161 -8.13 -4.77 -8.03
C PRO A 161 -8.52 -3.70 -9.06
N THR A 162 -9.05 -2.58 -8.57
CA THR A 162 -9.29 -1.37 -9.37
C THR A 162 -8.16 -0.35 -9.20
N LEU A 163 -7.34 -0.51 -8.16
CA LEU A 163 -6.17 0.31 -7.88
C LEU A 163 -5.03 -0.59 -7.40
N VAL A 164 -3.84 -0.36 -7.94
CA VAL A 164 -2.58 -0.98 -7.52
C VAL A 164 -1.66 0.12 -6.99
N LEU A 165 -1.27 -0.01 -5.73
CA LEU A 165 -0.28 0.82 -5.06
C LEU A 165 1.03 0.05 -4.99
N ILE A 166 2.12 0.66 -5.43
CA ILE A 166 3.47 0.09 -5.35
C ILE A 166 4.33 1.06 -4.55
N GLU A 167 4.92 0.65 -3.44
CA GLU A 167 5.93 1.47 -2.78
C GLU A 167 7.15 1.58 -3.70
N ARG A 168 7.51 2.80 -4.10
CA ARG A 168 8.64 3.02 -5.02
C ARG A 168 9.95 2.73 -4.31
N GLN A 169 10.78 1.85 -4.85
CA GLN A 169 12.10 1.62 -4.29
C GLN A 169 13.02 2.84 -4.51
N ARG A 170 13.82 3.19 -3.48
CA ARG A 170 14.81 4.27 -3.60
C ARG A 170 16.04 3.75 -4.33
N TYR A 171 16.52 4.49 -5.34
CA TYR A 171 17.77 4.22 -6.06
C TYR A 171 19.02 4.31 -5.17
N ARG A 172 19.00 5.12 -4.11
CA ARG A 172 20.12 5.27 -3.18
C ARG A 172 19.64 5.08 -1.76
N SER A 173 20.38 4.29 -0.99
CA SER A 173 20.14 4.11 0.44
C SER A 173 21.04 5.06 1.24
N ALA A 174 20.46 5.71 2.27
CA ALA A 174 21.18 6.50 3.27
C ALA A 174 22.14 7.60 2.74
N GLY A 175 21.90 8.15 1.54
CA GLY A 175 22.77 9.19 0.97
C GLY A 175 24.07 8.66 0.35
N SER A 176 24.23 7.33 0.24
CA SER A 176 25.31 6.72 -0.53
C SER A 176 25.30 7.22 -1.97
N SER A 177 26.48 7.56 -2.50
CA SER A 177 26.65 7.87 -3.92
C SER A 177 26.43 6.62 -4.79
N ALA A 178 26.80 5.45 -4.28
CA ALA A 178 26.65 4.17 -4.96
C ALA A 178 25.22 3.60 -4.83
N VAL A 179 24.73 3.04 -5.93
CA VAL A 179 23.51 2.21 -5.99
C VAL A 179 23.91 0.79 -5.60
N GLN A 180 23.25 0.22 -4.59
CA GLN A 180 23.55 -1.14 -4.16
C GLN A 180 22.97 -2.15 -5.16
N GLU A 181 23.68 -3.27 -5.37
CA GLU A 181 23.24 -4.34 -6.27
C GLU A 181 21.81 -4.82 -5.95
N TRP A 182 21.50 -4.97 -4.66
CA TRP A 182 20.15 -5.32 -4.22
C TRP A 182 19.09 -4.32 -4.68
N THR A 183 19.40 -3.03 -4.66
CA THR A 183 18.52 -1.98 -5.16
C THR A 183 18.31 -2.09 -6.66
N VAL A 184 19.37 -2.39 -7.44
CA VAL A 184 19.24 -2.61 -8.89
C VAL A 184 18.29 -3.76 -9.17
N ARG A 185 18.44 -4.88 -8.46
CA ARG A 185 17.61 -6.08 -8.62
C ARG A 185 16.14 -5.79 -8.31
N VAL A 186 15.85 -5.13 -7.18
CA VAL A 186 14.47 -4.75 -6.82
C VAL A 186 13.88 -3.77 -7.84
N ASN A 187 14.65 -2.75 -8.26
CA ASN A 187 14.19 -1.77 -9.26
C ASN A 187 13.92 -2.41 -10.63
N MET A 188 14.72 -3.40 -11.03
CA MET A 188 14.50 -4.16 -12.26
C MET A 188 13.16 -4.88 -12.21
N PHE A 189 12.87 -5.57 -11.11
CA PHE A 189 11.59 -6.26 -10.91
C PHE A 189 10.41 -5.28 -10.81
N GLU A 190 10.58 -4.17 -10.09
CA GLU A 190 9.59 -3.07 -10.02
C GLU A 190 9.25 -2.55 -11.42
N GLY A 191 10.27 -2.26 -12.23
CA GLY A 191 10.10 -1.80 -13.61
C GLY A 191 9.33 -2.79 -14.48
N MET A 192 9.61 -4.09 -14.34
CA MET A 192 8.88 -5.14 -15.05
C MET A 192 7.42 -5.24 -14.61
N LEU A 193 7.11 -5.10 -13.32
CA LEU A 193 5.73 -5.04 -12.84
C LEU A 193 4.98 -3.85 -13.44
N TYR A 194 5.60 -2.66 -13.47
CA TYR A 194 5.02 -1.49 -14.13
C TYR A 194 4.78 -1.74 -15.62
N ALA A 195 5.75 -2.33 -16.32
CA ALA A 195 5.64 -2.62 -17.75
C ALA A 195 4.51 -3.62 -18.05
N VAL A 196 4.41 -4.71 -17.29
CA VAL A 196 3.34 -5.71 -17.45
C VAL A 196 1.97 -5.09 -17.17
N LEU A 197 1.81 -4.38 -16.05
CA LEU A 197 0.54 -3.74 -15.71
C LEU A 197 0.13 -2.70 -16.77
N HIS A 198 1.07 -1.88 -17.24
CA HIS A 198 0.81 -0.90 -18.29
C HIS A 198 0.40 -1.55 -19.61
N THR A 199 1.09 -2.63 -20.00
CA THR A 199 0.75 -3.40 -21.21
C THR A 199 -0.67 -3.95 -21.12
N LEU A 200 -1.03 -4.58 -19.99
CA LEU A 200 -2.38 -5.11 -19.76
C LEU A 200 -3.46 -4.00 -19.76
N GLN A 201 -3.12 -2.77 -19.36
CA GLN A 201 -4.02 -1.62 -19.48
C GLN A 201 -4.24 -1.19 -20.92
N VAL A 202 -3.16 -1.00 -21.68
CA VAL A 202 -3.22 -0.55 -23.07
C VAL A 202 -3.91 -1.59 -23.97
N GLU A 203 -3.72 -2.88 -23.69
CA GLU A 203 -4.40 -3.98 -24.39
C GLU A 203 -5.86 -4.17 -23.96
N GLY A 204 -6.38 -3.39 -23.01
CA GLY A 204 -7.75 -3.52 -22.51
C GLY A 204 -8.02 -4.79 -21.68
N ARG A 205 -6.97 -5.50 -21.25
CA ARG A 205 -7.06 -6.73 -20.44
C ARG A 205 -7.28 -6.45 -18.96
N TRP A 206 -6.97 -5.24 -18.50
CA TRP A 206 -7.26 -4.77 -17.16
C TRP A 206 -7.42 -3.24 -17.13
N SER A 207 -8.49 -2.73 -16.52
CA SER A 207 -8.85 -1.29 -16.55
C SER A 207 -8.58 -0.55 -15.24
N GLY A 208 -7.76 -1.09 -14.34
CA GLY A 208 -7.47 -0.44 -13.06
C GLY A 208 -6.40 0.64 -13.17
N LEU A 209 -6.08 1.28 -12.05
CA LEU A 209 -5.08 2.35 -11.95
C LEU A 209 -3.81 1.84 -11.26
N VAL A 210 -2.63 2.29 -11.68
CA VAL A 210 -1.37 2.03 -10.98
C VAL A 210 -0.83 3.34 -10.42
N ARG A 211 -0.42 3.35 -9.14
CA ARG A 211 0.16 4.51 -8.46
C ARG A 211 1.40 4.10 -7.67
N GLY A 212 2.49 4.84 -7.89
CA GLY A 212 3.67 4.75 -7.03
C GLY A 212 3.48 5.54 -5.74
N VAL A 213 3.71 4.91 -4.59
CA VAL A 213 3.72 5.56 -3.28
C VAL A 213 5.14 5.99 -2.97
N ALA A 214 5.31 7.25 -2.54
CA ALA A 214 6.64 7.76 -2.22
C ALA A 214 7.12 7.24 -0.85
N PRO A 215 8.37 6.78 -0.75
CA PRO A 215 8.92 6.25 0.48
C PRO A 215 8.81 7.22 1.65
N GLY A 216 8.32 6.72 2.78
CA GLY A 216 8.23 7.49 4.03
C GLY A 216 6.98 8.37 4.17
N LYS A 217 6.12 8.50 3.15
CA LYS A 217 4.80 9.14 3.29
C LYS A 217 3.93 8.41 4.32
N VAL A 218 3.87 7.09 4.22
CA VAL A 218 3.07 6.21 5.11
C VAL A 218 3.51 6.35 6.56
N GLY A 219 4.83 6.31 6.83
CA GLY A 219 5.35 6.47 8.18
C GLY A 219 5.10 7.87 8.76
N ALA A 220 5.19 8.92 7.94
CA ALA A 220 4.87 10.27 8.39
C ALA A 220 3.39 10.41 8.79
N PHE A 221 2.49 9.76 8.06
CA PHE A 221 1.05 9.79 8.35
C PHE A 221 0.69 9.06 9.65
N TRP A 222 1.18 7.83 9.84
CA TRP A 222 0.78 7.00 11.00
C TRP A 222 1.57 7.25 12.28
N VAL A 223 2.86 7.59 12.18
CA VAL A 223 3.77 7.64 13.35
C VAL A 223 4.11 9.07 13.75
N LYS A 224 4.01 10.04 12.84
CA LYS A 224 4.31 11.45 13.12
C LYS A 224 3.02 12.29 13.11
N GLY A 225 2.17 12.08 14.11
CA GLY A 225 1.27 13.12 14.57
C GLY A 225 2.10 14.25 15.20
N THR A 226 1.90 15.49 14.74
CA THR A 226 2.29 16.75 15.41
C THR A 226 3.77 16.90 15.83
N GLY A 227 4.63 17.41 14.93
CA GLY A 227 5.92 17.96 15.37
C GLY A 227 6.90 18.32 14.26
N ASN A 228 7.21 19.61 14.14
CA ASN A 228 8.37 20.13 13.43
C ASN A 228 9.65 19.44 13.94
N GLY A 229 10.46 18.94 13.02
CA GLY A 229 11.78 18.44 13.37
C GLY A 229 12.43 17.77 12.18
N THR A 230 13.46 18.41 11.65
CA THR A 230 14.54 17.81 10.88
C THR A 230 15.18 16.69 11.72
N ALA A 231 14.53 15.53 11.76
CA ALA A 231 15.08 14.37 12.45
C ALA A 231 16.27 13.88 11.63
N LYS A 232 17.49 14.11 12.16
CA LYS A 232 18.68 13.41 11.71
C LYS A 232 18.34 11.92 11.58
N THR A 233 18.71 11.34 10.44
CA THR A 233 18.48 9.94 10.07
C THR A 233 19.34 9.00 10.93
N SER A 234 19.05 8.90 12.23
CA SER A 234 19.72 7.92 13.09
C SER A 234 19.14 6.53 12.86
N ARG A 235 20.02 5.51 12.94
CA ARG A 235 19.63 4.09 12.86
C ARG A 235 18.56 3.75 13.91
N THR A 236 18.66 4.36 15.09
CA THR A 236 17.71 4.23 16.20
C THR A 236 16.32 4.78 15.85
N ALA A 237 16.23 5.93 15.18
CA ALA A 237 14.95 6.50 14.76
C ALA A 237 14.26 5.63 13.70
N LYS A 238 15.02 5.05 12.77
CA LYS A 238 14.49 4.10 11.77
C LYS A 238 13.93 2.84 12.42
N TRP A 239 14.68 2.25 13.36
CA TRP A 239 14.24 1.07 14.11
C TRP A 239 13.01 1.34 14.99
N ARG A 240 12.94 2.52 15.62
CA ARG A 240 11.76 2.98 16.38
C ARG A 240 10.53 3.10 15.47
N ASN A 241 10.67 3.68 14.28
CA ASN A 241 9.57 3.78 13.33
C ASN A 241 9.08 2.40 12.87
N LYS A 242 10.01 1.50 12.52
CA LYS A 242 9.72 0.10 12.16
C LYS A 242 8.94 -0.61 13.28
N THR A 243 9.42 -0.48 14.52
CA THR A 243 8.73 -1.07 15.68
C THR A 243 7.36 -0.42 15.92
N ALA A 244 7.24 0.90 15.80
CA ALA A 244 5.98 1.62 15.98
C ALA A 244 4.90 1.22 14.98
N LYS A 245 5.27 1.00 13.71
CA LYS A 245 4.35 0.50 12.68
C LYS A 245 3.83 -0.89 13.00
N ILE A 246 4.73 -1.82 13.35
CA ILE A 246 4.35 -3.18 13.75
C ILE A 246 3.47 -3.16 14.99
N ASP A 247 3.80 -2.31 15.98
CA ASP A 247 3.02 -2.18 17.21
C ASP A 247 1.64 -1.56 16.96
N LEU A 248 1.51 -0.64 15.99
CA LEU A 248 0.22 -0.08 15.59
C LEU A 248 -0.69 -1.16 15.01
N VAL A 249 -0.20 -1.93 14.04
CA VAL A 249 -0.96 -3.03 13.43
C VAL A 249 -1.30 -4.10 14.48
N GLY A 250 -0.34 -4.46 15.33
CA GLY A 250 -0.55 -5.44 16.40
C GLY A 250 -1.67 -5.04 17.37
N LYS A 251 -1.75 -3.76 17.75
CA LYS A 251 -2.82 -3.23 18.61
C LYS A 251 -4.19 -3.26 17.93
N TRP A 252 -4.26 -2.91 16.65
CA TRP A 252 -5.51 -3.00 15.89
C TRP A 252 -6.02 -4.44 15.84
N LEU A 253 -5.14 -5.40 15.54
CA LEU A 253 -5.51 -6.82 15.52
C LEU A 253 -5.89 -7.35 16.90
N GLU A 254 -5.19 -6.92 17.96
CA GLU A 254 -5.48 -7.34 19.34
C GLU A 254 -6.89 -6.94 19.81
N THR A 255 -7.46 -5.88 19.25
CA THR A 255 -8.79 -5.35 19.60
C THR A 255 -9.85 -5.69 18.53
N GLY A 256 -9.60 -6.70 17.70
CA GLY A 256 -10.55 -7.14 16.68
C GLY A 256 -10.74 -6.14 15.53
N GLY A 257 -9.75 -5.28 15.28
CA GLY A 257 -9.75 -4.33 14.17
C GLY A 257 -9.98 -2.86 14.55
N SER A 258 -10.27 -2.53 15.81
CA SER A 258 -10.47 -1.16 16.35
C SER A 258 -11.38 -0.22 15.52
N GLY A 259 -12.27 -0.73 14.68
CA GLY A 259 -13.00 0.13 13.72
C GLY A 259 -12.16 0.68 12.56
N VAL A 260 -10.91 0.20 12.39
CA VAL A 260 -9.96 0.58 11.34
C VAL A 260 -9.97 -0.43 10.19
N LEU A 261 -10.16 -1.71 10.50
CA LEU A 261 -10.08 -2.80 9.52
C LEU A 261 -10.92 -4.00 9.97
N THR A 262 -11.57 -4.67 9.03
CA THR A 262 -12.25 -5.96 9.26
C THR A 262 -11.53 -7.06 8.47
N MET A 263 -11.38 -8.24 9.05
CA MET A 263 -10.92 -9.41 8.29
C MET A 263 -12.11 -10.03 7.57
N TYR A 264 -11.96 -10.35 6.29
CA TYR A 264 -13.09 -10.84 5.49
C TYR A 264 -12.97 -12.31 5.08
N THR A 265 -11.76 -12.79 4.85
CA THR A 265 -11.50 -14.15 4.38
C THR A 265 -10.72 -14.95 5.42
N ASP A 266 -10.83 -16.28 5.37
CA ASP A 266 -10.01 -17.18 6.18
C ASP A 266 -8.51 -16.95 5.94
N GLU A 267 -8.12 -16.66 4.70
CA GLU A 267 -6.73 -16.35 4.34
C GLU A 267 -6.21 -15.10 5.07
N SER A 268 -7.02 -14.04 5.12
CA SER A 268 -6.70 -12.82 5.86
C SER A 268 -6.67 -13.05 7.37
N ASN A 269 -7.60 -13.85 7.90
CA ASN A 269 -7.67 -14.22 9.32
C ASN A 269 -6.43 -15.01 9.75
N GLN A 270 -6.04 -16.04 9.01
CA GLN A 270 -4.86 -16.86 9.31
C GLN A 270 -3.60 -16.00 9.37
N THR A 271 -3.43 -15.07 8.42
CA THR A 271 -2.27 -14.16 8.41
C THR A 271 -2.32 -13.19 9.59
N ALA A 272 -3.50 -12.67 9.93
CA ALA A 272 -3.69 -11.78 11.07
C ALA A 272 -3.40 -12.48 12.41
N GLU A 273 -3.88 -13.70 12.61
CA GLU A 273 -3.59 -14.53 13.78
C GLU A 273 -2.08 -14.81 13.88
N ALA A 274 -1.46 -15.25 12.79
CA ALA A 274 -0.02 -15.49 12.69
C ALA A 274 0.81 -14.23 12.99
N PHE A 275 0.35 -13.06 12.56
CA PHE A 275 0.97 -11.76 12.88
C PHE A 275 0.82 -11.45 14.37
N LEU A 276 -0.40 -11.59 14.92
CA LEU A 276 -0.74 -11.26 16.30
C LEU A 276 0.02 -12.15 17.29
N GLU A 277 0.11 -13.45 17.02
CA GLU A 277 0.85 -14.42 17.82
C GLU A 277 2.34 -14.03 17.91
N ARG A 278 2.96 -13.77 16.76
CA ARG A 278 4.37 -13.33 16.69
C ARG A 278 4.59 -12.00 17.40
N TRP A 279 3.66 -11.06 17.24
CA TRP A 279 3.72 -9.76 17.90
C TRP A 279 3.60 -9.87 19.43
N LYS A 280 2.67 -10.67 19.95
CA LYS A 280 2.53 -10.96 21.39
C LYS A 280 3.76 -11.69 21.94
N GLY A 281 4.34 -12.62 21.18
CA GLY A 281 5.59 -13.31 21.52
C GLY A 281 6.76 -12.35 21.74
N ARG A 282 6.86 -11.26 20.95
CA ARG A 282 7.87 -10.20 21.16
C ARG A 282 7.72 -9.47 22.49
N LYS A 283 6.49 -9.28 22.99
CA LYS A 283 6.24 -8.65 24.29
C LYS A 283 6.62 -9.58 25.45
N LYS A 284 6.35 -10.88 25.34
CA LYS A 284 6.71 -11.88 26.37
C LYS A 284 8.23 -12.03 26.53
N GLY A 285 8.98 -12.08 25.43
CA GLY A 285 10.45 -12.18 25.47
C GLY A 285 11.15 -10.95 26.08
N LYS A 286 10.51 -9.77 26.08
CA LYS A 286 11.03 -8.58 26.80
C LYS A 286 10.88 -8.68 28.31
N ARG A 287 9.89 -9.44 28.81
CA ARG A 287 9.69 -9.65 30.26
C ARG A 287 10.64 -10.71 30.83
N SER A 288 10.98 -11.74 30.07
CA SER A 288 11.91 -12.79 30.54
C SER A 288 13.38 -12.36 30.55
N VAL A 289 13.79 -11.44 29.67
CA VAL A 289 15.18 -10.94 29.63
C VAL A 289 15.52 -10.01 30.80
N LEU A 290 14.52 -9.37 31.42
CA LEU A 290 14.72 -8.58 32.65
C LEU A 290 14.77 -9.44 33.93
N GLN A 291 14.58 -10.76 33.83
CA GLN A 291 14.49 -11.65 35.01
C GLN A 291 15.52 -12.79 35.00
N ARG A 292 16.36 -12.90 33.96
CA ARG A 292 17.51 -13.81 33.92
C ARG A 292 18.71 -13.07 33.36
N ALA A 293 19.38 -12.36 34.26
CA ALA A 293 20.78 -11.98 34.10
C ALA A 293 21.65 -13.09 34.74
N ASP A 294 21.42 -14.33 34.32
CA ASP A 294 22.40 -15.40 34.46
C ASP A 294 22.00 -16.55 33.51
N ASP A 295 23.00 -17.23 32.98
CA ASP A 295 22.95 -18.37 32.05
C ASP A 295 22.62 -18.14 30.56
N THR A 296 23.71 -18.01 29.79
CA THR A 296 24.10 -18.92 28.69
C THR A 296 23.00 -19.55 27.82
N ASP A 297 22.17 -18.74 27.17
CA ASP A 297 21.47 -19.20 25.96
C ASP A 297 21.67 -18.22 24.81
N VAL A 298 22.57 -18.59 23.89
CA VAL A 298 22.79 -17.94 22.60
C VAL A 298 21.60 -18.24 21.69
N ALA A 299 20.43 -17.68 22.03
CA ALA A 299 19.38 -17.47 21.04
C ALA A 299 19.95 -16.49 20.01
N THR A 300 20.45 -17.03 18.89
CA THR A 300 21.13 -16.29 17.83
C THR A 300 20.32 -15.04 17.45
N LYS A 301 20.94 -13.86 17.62
CA LYS A 301 20.35 -12.55 17.30
C LYS A 301 19.79 -12.48 15.87
N GLU A 302 20.25 -13.37 14.98
CA GLU A 302 19.78 -13.52 13.59
C GLU A 302 18.31 -13.95 13.48
N GLY A 303 17.84 -14.89 14.30
CA GLY A 303 16.46 -15.40 14.21
C GLY A 303 15.41 -14.38 14.68
N ALA A 304 15.74 -13.57 15.68
CA ALA A 304 14.86 -12.49 16.16
C ALA A 304 14.75 -11.35 15.13
N GLY A 305 15.86 -11.03 14.45
CA GLY A 305 15.90 -10.04 13.38
C GLY A 305 15.06 -10.45 12.16
N GLU A 306 15.14 -11.72 11.76
CA GLU A 306 14.36 -12.26 10.64
C GLU A 306 12.85 -12.27 10.94
N LYS A 307 12.44 -12.70 12.15
CA LYS A 307 11.04 -12.65 12.59
C LYS A 307 10.49 -11.22 12.61
N LEU A 308 11.30 -10.25 13.04
CA LEU A 308 10.93 -8.84 13.02
C LEU A 308 10.77 -8.30 11.59
N HIS A 309 11.64 -8.71 10.67
CA HIS A 309 11.55 -8.31 9.27
C HIS A 309 10.27 -8.83 8.62
N LYS A 310 9.89 -10.09 8.88
CA LYS A 310 8.64 -10.67 8.38
C LYS A 310 7.40 -9.86 8.77
N LEU A 311 7.35 -9.35 10.01
CA LEU A 311 6.26 -8.51 10.48
C LEU A 311 6.28 -7.11 9.87
N ASP A 312 7.46 -6.57 9.57
CA ASP A 312 7.61 -5.25 8.95
C ASP A 312 7.05 -5.23 7.53
N ASP A 313 7.43 -6.22 6.71
CA ASP A 313 6.97 -6.33 5.31
C ASP A 313 5.42 -6.38 5.26
N LEU A 314 4.81 -7.19 6.13
CA LEU A 314 3.36 -7.29 6.26
C LEU A 314 2.72 -5.99 6.78
N ALA A 315 3.32 -5.35 7.79
CA ALA A 315 2.82 -4.10 8.33
C ALA A 315 2.89 -2.96 7.29
N ASP A 316 3.96 -2.91 6.50
CA ASP A 316 4.20 -1.85 5.52
C ASP A 316 3.19 -1.90 4.37
N CYS A 317 2.94 -3.08 3.78
CA CYS A 317 1.94 -3.19 2.71
C CYS A 317 0.52 -2.85 3.21
N LEU A 318 0.16 -3.26 4.44
CA LEU A 318 -1.14 -2.96 5.04
C LEU A 318 -1.31 -1.48 5.37
N LEU A 319 -0.34 -0.88 6.06
CA LEU A 319 -0.37 0.53 6.44
C LEU A 319 -0.34 1.43 5.21
N GLN A 320 0.32 1.03 4.14
CA GLN A 320 0.29 1.76 2.87
C GLN A 320 -1.13 1.80 2.28
N GLY A 321 -1.80 0.64 2.18
CA GLY A 321 -3.15 0.56 1.63
C GLY A 321 -4.15 1.37 2.44
N LEU A 322 -4.12 1.24 3.78
CA LEU A 322 -4.99 2.00 4.68
C LEU A 322 -4.66 3.50 4.66
N ALA A 323 -3.38 3.88 4.60
CA ALA A 323 -2.99 5.29 4.51
C ALA A 323 -3.59 5.93 3.27
N TRP A 324 -3.48 5.25 2.13
CA TRP A 324 -4.02 5.76 0.87
C TRP A 324 -5.53 5.96 0.94
N ILE A 325 -6.27 4.98 1.47
CA ILE A 325 -7.72 5.11 1.69
C ILE A 325 -8.04 6.35 2.53
N ARG A 326 -7.34 6.53 3.67
CA ARG A 326 -7.54 7.70 4.54
C ARG A 326 -7.14 9.01 3.88
N TRP A 327 -6.09 9.02 3.06
CA TRP A 327 -5.67 10.21 2.30
C TRP A 327 -6.76 10.65 1.33
N GLU A 328 -7.34 9.73 0.57
CA GLU A 328 -8.45 10.06 -0.34
C GLU A 328 -9.69 10.53 0.42
N GLU A 329 -10.06 9.85 1.52
CA GLU A 329 -11.16 10.29 2.39
C GLU A 329 -10.93 11.72 2.92
N ASN A 330 -9.71 12.04 3.32
CA ASN A 330 -9.35 13.37 3.80
C ASN A 330 -9.45 14.43 2.68
N LYS A 331 -8.99 14.11 1.48
CA LYS A 331 -9.12 15.02 0.32
C LYS A 331 -10.58 15.28 -0.03
N LEU A 332 -11.43 14.24 -0.01
CA LEU A 332 -12.88 14.38 -0.23
C LEU A 332 -13.56 15.24 0.84
N LYS A 333 -13.19 15.07 2.12
CA LYS A 333 -13.71 15.91 3.21
C LYS A 333 -13.34 17.37 3.02
N ILE A 334 -12.09 17.64 2.64
CA ILE A 334 -11.63 19.01 2.37
C ILE A 334 -12.37 19.59 1.15
N LEU A 335 -12.58 18.79 0.11
CA LEU A 335 -13.32 19.22 -1.08
C LEU A 335 -14.77 19.61 -0.74
N ALA A 336 -15.44 18.84 0.13
CA ALA A 336 -16.83 19.10 0.54
C ALA A 336 -16.96 20.23 1.58
N GLY A 337 -16.13 20.21 2.62
CA GLY A 337 -16.26 21.05 3.82
C GLY A 337 -15.21 22.15 3.97
N GLY A 338 -14.25 22.25 3.05
CA GLY A 338 -13.09 23.13 3.19
C GLY A 338 -12.05 22.58 4.17
N VAL A 339 -10.98 23.36 4.39
CA VAL A 339 -9.81 22.90 5.15
C VAL A 339 -10.10 22.66 6.64
N THR A 340 -11.08 23.37 7.21
CA THR A 340 -11.51 23.24 8.61
C THR A 340 -12.14 21.88 8.90
N ALA A 341 -12.67 21.18 7.90
CA ALA A 341 -13.24 19.83 8.05
C ALA A 341 -12.23 18.76 8.47
N LEU A 342 -10.92 19.07 8.48
CA LEU A 342 -9.87 18.18 8.99
C LEU A 342 -9.62 18.29 10.50
N GLU A 343 -10.16 19.30 11.18
CA GLU A 343 -9.95 19.53 12.62
C GLU A 343 -10.73 18.52 13.49
N GLU A 344 -11.74 17.86 12.92
CA GLU A 344 -12.56 16.84 13.59
C GLU A 344 -11.97 15.42 13.57
N LEU A 345 -10.77 15.23 13.00
CA LEU A 345 -10.17 13.89 12.83
C LEU A 345 -9.10 13.60 13.87
N VAL A 346 -9.53 12.94 14.94
CA VAL A 346 -8.70 12.11 15.83
C VAL A 346 -8.30 10.85 15.05
N ILE A 347 -7.01 10.48 15.08
CA ILE A 347 -6.51 9.17 14.62
C ILE A 347 -6.87 8.12 15.67
#